data_AF-A0AA36ML86-F1
#
_entry.id   AF-A0AA36ML86-F1
#
_cell.length_a   1.000
_cell.length_b   1.000
_cell.length_c   1.000
_cell.angle_alpha   90.00
_cell.angle_beta   90.00
_cell.angle_gamma   90.00
#
_symmetry.space_group_name_H-M   'P 1'
#
loop_
_entity.id
_entity.type
_entity.pdbx_description
1 polymer ?
#
loop_
_entity_poly.entity_id
_entity_poly.type
_entity_poly.pdbx_seq_one_letter_code
_entity_poly.pdbx_strand_id
1 'polypeptide(L)'
;MASIGRAVSVFEAKSMRLSRCASGRTFPCSEEDLAARDKALAGLRDTFEQRKGRQLSLGPPLGRKVFVSNLRSKDGRELVPKLTILDSSGVKWMTLTKRDFEQIIKWKDEINQEIIRFKKQMS
;
A
#
# COMPACT_ATOMS: atom_id res chain seq x y z
N MET A 1 30.01 30.71 -12.30
CA MET A 1 29.94 29.86 -11.10
C MET A 1 28.72 30.28 -10.29
N ALA A 2 27.56 29.65 -10.52
CA ALA A 2 26.29 30.09 -9.95
C ALA A 2 25.76 29.10 -8.89
N SER A 3 25.71 29.60 -7.65
CA SER A 3 24.77 29.29 -6.55
C SER A 3 24.16 27.88 -6.45
N ILE A 4 24.85 26.97 -5.74
CA ILE A 4 24.26 25.73 -5.20
C ILE A 4 23.68 25.94 -3.77
N GLY A 5 23.86 27.13 -3.17
CA GLY A 5 23.61 27.39 -1.75
C GLY A 5 22.17 27.68 -1.30
N ARG A 6 21.14 27.64 -2.16
CA ARG A 6 19.76 28.04 -1.78
C ARG A 6 18.75 26.89 -1.64
N ALA A 7 19.08 25.68 -2.08
CA ALA A 7 18.14 24.57 -2.07
C ALA A 7 18.13 23.78 -0.74
N VAL A 8 19.22 23.82 0.03
CA VAL A 8 19.36 23.01 1.25
C VAL A 8 18.54 23.60 2.41
N SER A 9 18.45 24.93 2.51
CA SER A 9 17.77 25.61 3.63
C SER A 9 16.23 25.50 3.60
N VAL A 10 15.63 25.27 2.43
CA VAL A 10 14.16 25.12 2.30
C VAL A 10 13.70 23.72 2.70
N PHE A 11 14.53 22.71 2.49
CA PHE A 11 14.20 21.32 2.82
C PHE A 11 14.29 21.06 4.34
N GLU A 12 15.29 21.67 4.99
CA GLU A 12 15.51 21.52 6.44
C GLU A 12 14.45 22.26 7.27
N ALA A 13 13.97 23.42 6.80
CA ALA A 13 12.88 24.16 7.45
C ALA A 13 11.50 23.48 7.34
N LYS A 14 11.25 22.70 6.28
CA LYS A 14 10.00 21.94 6.11
C LYS A 14 9.93 20.70 7.00
N SER A 15 11.08 20.12 7.33
CA SER A 15 11.20 18.98 8.25
C SER A 15 10.85 19.36 9.71
N MET A 16 11.19 20.59 10.14
CA MET A 16 10.97 21.02 11.52
C MET A 16 9.52 21.37 11.89
N ARG A 17 8.62 21.70 10.94
CA ARG A 17 7.23 22.05 11.27
C ARG A 17 6.27 20.86 11.36
N LEU A 18 6.61 19.71 10.77
CA LEU A 18 5.74 18.52 10.80
C LEU A 18 5.92 17.63 12.04
N SER A 19 6.91 17.91 12.90
CA SER A 19 7.26 17.04 14.04
C SER A 19 6.60 17.41 15.38
N ARG A 20 5.89 18.54 15.48
CA ARG A 20 5.37 19.03 16.78
C ARG A 20 4.21 18.23 17.37
N CYS A 21 3.51 17.42 16.57
CA CYS A 21 2.30 16.72 17.05
C CYS A 21 2.43 15.18 17.04
N ALA A 22 3.62 14.62 16.80
CA ALA A 22 3.85 13.18 16.70
C ALA A 22 4.59 12.58 17.92
N SER A 23 4.45 13.19 19.08
CA SER A 23 4.84 12.57 20.35
C SER A 23 3.60 12.54 21.23
N GLY A 24 3.38 11.44 21.97
CA GLY A 24 2.22 11.19 22.84
C GLY A 24 2.10 12.15 24.04
N ARG A 25 2.23 13.45 23.80
CA ARG A 25 1.91 14.54 24.71
C ARG A 25 0.81 15.35 24.04
N THR A 26 -0.30 15.50 24.74
CA THR A 26 -1.45 16.32 24.37
C THR A 26 -1.05 17.80 24.33
N PHE A 27 -0.39 18.23 23.27
CA PHE A 27 -0.34 19.63 22.89
C PHE A 27 -1.61 19.94 22.10
N PRO A 28 -2.32 21.05 22.37
CA PRO A 28 -3.48 21.43 21.58
C PRO A 28 -3.00 21.72 20.15
N CYS A 29 -3.35 20.84 19.20
CA CYS A 29 -3.20 21.12 17.78
C CYS A 29 -4.09 22.32 17.46
N SER A 30 -3.54 23.33 16.78
CA SER A 30 -4.35 24.43 16.27
C SER A 30 -5.32 23.92 15.21
N GLU A 31 -6.46 24.61 15.03
CA GLU A 31 -7.41 24.28 13.96
C GLU A 31 -6.76 24.34 12.57
N GLU A 32 -5.76 25.21 12.40
CA GLU A 32 -4.95 25.32 11.18
C GLU A 32 -4.11 24.06 10.91
N ASP A 33 -3.51 23.48 11.95
CA ASP A 33 -2.74 22.23 11.84
C ASP A 33 -3.65 21.03 11.50
N LEU A 34 -4.86 21.01 12.07
CA LEU A 34 -5.87 19.99 11.77
C LEU A 34 -6.33 20.10 10.31
N ALA A 35 -6.69 21.30 9.86
CA ALA A 35 -7.10 21.57 8.48
C ALA A 35 -6.00 21.20 7.47
N ALA A 36 -4.73 21.48 7.79
CA ALA A 36 -3.59 21.10 6.96
C ALA A 36 -3.43 19.58 6.84
N ARG A 37 -3.63 18.84 7.94
CA ARG A 37 -3.59 17.37 7.93
C ARG A 37 -4.75 16.78 7.17
N ASP A 38 -5.96 17.28 7.36
CA ASP A 38 -7.14 16.81 6.64
C ASP A 38 -7.01 17.03 5.14
N LYS A 39 -6.46 18.19 4.72
CA LYS A 39 -6.15 18.45 3.31
C LYS A 39 -5.11 17.47 2.75
N ALA A 40 -4.09 17.13 3.53
CA ALA A 40 -3.10 16.13 3.13
C ALA A 40 -3.69 14.71 3.02
N LEU A 41 -4.60 14.35 3.94
CA LEU A 41 -5.32 13.07 3.91
C LEU A 41 -6.29 12.98 2.73
N ALA A 42 -7.01 14.05 2.42
CA ALA A 42 -7.88 14.13 1.26
C ALA A 42 -7.12 13.87 -0.05
N GLY A 43 -5.96 14.51 -0.24
CA GLY A 43 -5.11 14.26 -1.42
C GLY A 43 -4.59 12.81 -1.52
N LEU A 44 -4.31 12.17 -0.37
CA LEU A 44 -3.94 10.74 -0.33
C LEU A 44 -5.12 9.83 -0.70
N ARG A 45 -6.35 10.20 -0.33
CA ARG A 45 -7.56 9.45 -0.70
C ARG A 45 -7.81 9.50 -2.21
N ASP A 46 -7.70 10.68 -2.82
CA ASP A 46 -7.93 10.84 -4.26
C ASP A 46 -6.91 10.05 -5.09
N THR A 47 -5.64 10.09 -4.68
CA THR A 47 -4.59 9.30 -5.34
C THR A 47 -4.78 7.79 -5.14
N PHE A 48 -5.35 7.38 -4.00
CA PHE A 48 -5.71 5.97 -3.76
C PHE A 48 -6.85 5.53 -4.67
N GLU A 49 -7.93 6.30 -4.79
CA GLU A 49 -9.06 5.99 -5.67
C GLU A 49 -8.64 5.96 -7.15
N GLN A 50 -7.79 6.89 -7.61
CA GLN A 50 -7.25 6.85 -8.98
C GLN A 50 -6.42 5.58 -9.25
N ARG A 51 -5.63 5.12 -8.27
CA ARG A 51 -4.85 3.87 -8.40
C ARG A 51 -5.75 2.64 -8.35
N LYS A 52 -6.80 2.68 -7.52
CA LYS A 52 -7.86 1.68 -7.49
C LYS A 52 -8.61 1.60 -8.83
N GLY A 53 -8.68 2.70 -9.59
CA GLY A 53 -9.21 2.73 -10.96
C GLY A 53 -8.45 1.85 -11.97
N ARG A 54 -7.18 1.50 -11.70
CA ARG A 54 -6.39 0.56 -12.53
C ARG A 54 -6.59 -0.90 -12.09
N GLN A 55 -7.81 -1.25 -11.74
CA GLN A 55 -8.19 -2.61 -11.38
C GLN A 55 -8.35 -3.48 -12.63
N LEU A 56 -7.77 -4.68 -12.59
CA LEU A 56 -7.98 -5.72 -13.58
C LEU A 56 -8.91 -6.78 -13.00
N SER A 57 -9.87 -7.27 -13.78
CA SER A 57 -10.71 -8.39 -13.37
C SER A 57 -9.98 -9.71 -13.62
N LEU A 58 -10.11 -10.68 -12.71
CA LEU A 58 -9.66 -12.06 -12.90
C LEU A 58 -10.66 -12.90 -13.72
N GLY A 59 -11.77 -12.30 -14.16
CA GLY A 59 -12.80 -12.97 -14.95
C GLY A 59 -13.75 -13.85 -14.11
N PRO A 60 -14.79 -14.41 -14.77
CA PRO A 60 -15.67 -15.41 -14.17
C PRO A 60 -14.93 -16.74 -13.93
N PRO A 61 -15.37 -17.59 -12.97
CA PRO A 61 -16.58 -17.49 -12.16
C PRO A 61 -16.43 -16.63 -10.89
N LEU A 62 -15.23 -16.20 -10.55
CA LEU A 62 -14.93 -15.61 -9.25
C LEU A 62 -15.18 -14.09 -9.20
N GLY A 63 -15.18 -13.40 -10.34
CA GLY A 63 -15.48 -11.96 -10.42
C GLY A 63 -14.53 -11.05 -9.62
N ARG A 64 -13.38 -11.60 -9.19
CA ARG A 64 -12.40 -10.90 -8.34
C ARG A 64 -11.69 -9.81 -9.10
N LYS A 65 -11.29 -8.76 -8.39
CA LYS A 65 -10.53 -7.63 -8.95
C LYS A 65 -9.14 -7.59 -8.33
N VAL A 66 -8.15 -7.27 -9.15
CA VAL A 66 -6.76 -7.14 -8.73
C VAL A 66 -6.28 -5.75 -9.02
N PHE A 67 -5.53 -5.18 -8.09
CA PHE A 67 -4.77 -3.97 -8.36
C PHE A 67 -3.43 -4.00 -7.63
N VAL A 68 -2.48 -3.28 -8.19
CA VAL A 68 -1.16 -3.09 -7.59
C VAL A 68 -1.16 -1.74 -6.88
N SER A 69 -0.80 -1.75 -5.60
CA SER A 69 -0.63 -0.51 -4.83
C SER A 69 0.69 -0.53 -4.08
N ASN A 70 1.37 0.61 -4.06
CA ASN A 70 2.56 0.81 -3.24
C ASN A 70 2.10 1.12 -1.81
N LEU A 71 2.07 0.10 -0.96
CA LEU A 71 1.68 0.21 0.44
C LEU A 71 2.93 0.18 1.33
N ARG A 72 2.87 0.85 2.47
CA ARG A 72 3.97 0.79 3.44
C ARG A 72 4.19 -0.63 3.94
N SER A 73 5.44 -0.97 4.23
CA SER A 73 5.82 -2.19 4.96
C SER A 73 5.18 -2.19 6.36
N LYS A 74 5.16 -3.36 7.01
CA LYS A 74 4.63 -3.47 8.39
C LYS A 74 5.36 -2.52 9.35
N ASP A 75 6.65 -2.30 9.12
CA ASP A 75 7.51 -1.41 9.91
C ASP A 75 7.35 0.07 9.52
N GLY A 76 6.55 0.37 8.50
CA GLY A 76 6.24 1.74 8.06
C GLY A 76 7.36 2.47 7.33
N ARG A 77 8.57 1.89 7.26
CA ARG A 77 9.79 2.53 6.73
C ARG A 77 9.87 2.55 5.22
N GLU A 78 9.41 1.49 4.56
CA GLU A 78 9.58 1.30 3.11
C GLU A 78 8.25 1.22 2.40
N LEU A 79 8.20 1.73 1.17
CA LEU A 79 7.07 1.50 0.27
C LEU A 79 7.31 0.21 -0.50
N VAL A 80 6.44 -0.77 -0.31
CA VAL A 80 6.53 -2.07 -0.96
C VAL A 80 5.39 -2.20 -1.95
N PRO A 81 5.64 -2.58 -3.21
CA PRO A 81 4.58 -2.90 -4.15
C PRO A 81 3.84 -4.14 -3.66
N LYS A 82 2.54 -4.00 -3.42
CA LYS A 82 1.67 -5.08 -2.98
C LYS A 82 0.57 -5.33 -4.00
N LEU A 83 0.47 -6.57 -4.43
CA LEU A 83 -0.65 -7.05 -5.24
C LEU A 83 -1.83 -7.32 -4.29
N THR A 84 -2.93 -6.60 -4.47
CA THR A 84 -4.14 -6.79 -3.65
C THR A 84 -5.23 -7.41 -4.50
N ILE A 85 -5.77 -8.52 -4.01
CA ILE A 85 -6.91 -9.21 -4.61
C ILE A 85 -8.13 -8.89 -3.76
N LEU A 86 -9.16 -8.38 -4.43
CA LEU A 86 -10.47 -8.14 -3.88
C LEU A 86 -11.40 -9.30 -4.26
N ASP A 87 -12.31 -9.64 -3.36
CA ASP A 87 -13.42 -10.54 -3.67
C ASP A 87 -14.41 -9.88 -4.66
N SER A 88 -15.46 -10.60 -5.02
CA SER A 88 -16.54 -10.09 -5.89
C SER A 88 -17.29 -8.88 -5.28
N SER A 89 -17.29 -8.77 -3.95
CA SER A 89 -17.92 -7.69 -3.18
C SER A 89 -17.00 -6.46 -3.00
N GLY A 90 -15.75 -6.53 -3.44
CA GLY A 90 -14.75 -5.46 -3.28
C GLY A 90 -14.03 -5.46 -1.93
N VAL A 91 -14.24 -6.47 -1.08
CA VAL A 91 -13.53 -6.67 0.18
C VAL A 91 -12.16 -7.28 -0.11
N LYS A 92 -11.14 -6.83 0.63
CA LYS A 92 -9.80 -7.37 0.50
C LYS A 92 -9.78 -8.84 0.90
N TRP A 93 -9.51 -9.71 -0.07
CA TRP A 93 -9.27 -11.12 0.17
C TRP A 93 -7.82 -11.34 0.59
N MET A 94 -6.88 -10.96 -0.26
CA MET A 94 -5.47 -11.32 -0.09
C MET A 94 -4.56 -10.17 -0.53
N THR A 95 -3.40 -10.09 0.10
CA THR A 95 -2.33 -9.21 -0.34
C THR A 95 -1.05 -10.03 -0.47
N LEU A 96 -0.41 -9.94 -1.62
CA LEU A 96 0.86 -10.58 -1.91
C LEU A 96 1.94 -9.52 -2.11
N THR A 97 3.08 -9.74 -1.49
CA THR A 97 4.32 -8.97 -1.70
C THR A 97 5.27 -9.76 -2.61
N LYS A 98 6.33 -9.10 -3.08
CA LYS A 98 7.38 -9.75 -3.88
C LYS A 98 8.00 -10.96 -3.17
N ARG A 99 8.22 -10.87 -1.85
CA ARG A 99 8.78 -11.96 -1.05
C ARG A 99 7.84 -13.17 -1.01
N ASP A 100 6.54 -12.92 -0.90
CA ASP A 100 5.54 -13.99 -0.91
C ASP A 100 5.52 -14.70 -2.28
N PHE A 101 5.65 -13.96 -3.38
CA PHE A 101 5.80 -14.54 -4.72
C PHE A 101 7.04 -15.43 -4.85
N GLU A 102 8.18 -14.98 -4.35
CA GLU A 102 9.43 -15.76 -4.37
C GLU A 102 9.30 -17.07 -3.58
N GLN A 103 8.56 -17.06 -2.46
CA GLN A 103 8.26 -18.27 -1.69
C GLN A 103 7.30 -19.21 -2.42
N ILE A 104 6.23 -18.67 -3.02
CA ILE A 104 5.27 -19.46 -3.81
C ILE A 104 5.97 -20.18 -4.97
N ILE A 105 6.92 -19.52 -5.64
CA ILE A 105 7.67 -20.14 -6.73
C ILE A 105 8.50 -21.32 -6.23
N LYS A 106 9.10 -21.23 -5.03
CA LYS A 106 9.87 -22.34 -4.43
C LYS A 106 8.98 -23.54 -4.10
N TRP A 107 7.77 -23.31 -3.61
CA TRP A 107 6.82 -24.37 -3.24
C TRP A 107 5.88 -24.79 -4.37
N LYS A 108 6.07 -24.25 -5.58
CA LYS A 108 5.17 -24.47 -6.72
C LYS A 108 4.94 -25.97 -6.97
N ASP A 109 5.99 -26.77 -6.91
CA ASP A 109 5.91 -28.19 -7.23
C ASP A 109 5.15 -28.98 -6.16
N GLU A 110 5.37 -28.68 -4.88
CA GLU A 110 4.62 -29.25 -3.75
C GLU A 110 3.14 -28.86 -3.82
N ILE A 111 2.85 -27.58 -4.09
CA ILE A 111 1.48 -27.08 -4.26
C ILE A 111 0.78 -27.82 -5.41
N ASN A 112 1.45 -28.03 -6.53
CA ASN A 112 0.89 -28.77 -7.66
C ASN A 112 0.58 -30.22 -7.31
N GLN A 113 1.45 -30.89 -6.55
CA GLN A 113 1.22 -32.26 -6.10
C GLN A 113 0.00 -32.37 -5.18
N GLU A 114 -0.15 -31.44 -4.23
CA GLU A 114 -1.32 -31.39 -3.36
C GLU A 114 -2.61 -31.10 -4.13
N ILE A 115 -2.59 -30.19 -5.12
CA ILE A 115 -3.75 -29.95 -5.99
C ILE A 115 -4.17 -31.22 -6.72
N ILE A 116 -3.21 -32.00 -7.25
CA ILE A 116 -3.50 -33.27 -7.92
C ILE A 116 -4.09 -34.29 -6.94
N ARG A 117 -3.56 -34.37 -5.71
CA ARG A 117 -4.09 -35.25 -4.66
C ARG A 117 -5.53 -34.91 -4.32
N PHE A 118 -5.86 -33.65 -4.05
CA PHE A 118 -7.23 -33.24 -3.73
C PHE A 118 -8.19 -33.43 -4.91
N LYS A 119 -7.73 -33.21 -6.15
CA LYS A 119 -8.56 -33.47 -7.34
C LYS A 119 -8.94 -34.94 -7.46
N LYS A 120 -8.04 -35.86 -7.10
CA LYS A 120 -8.31 -37.31 -7.08
C LYS A 120 -9.29 -37.72 -5.97
N GLN A 121 -9.36 -36.98 -4.86
CA GLN A 121 -10.27 -37.28 -3.75
C GLN A 121 -11.69 -36.73 -3.95
N MET A 122 -11.85 -35.74 -4.84
CA MET A 122 -13.13 -35.09 -5.15
C MET A 122 -13.79 -35.65 -6.42
N SER A 123 -13.15 -36.61 -7.09
CA SER A 123 -13.68 -37.37 -8.22
C SER A 123 -14.12 -38.75 -7.75
#